data_AF-A0A938LC71-F1
#
_entry.id   AF-A0A938LC71-F1
#
_cell.length_a   1.000
_cell.length_b   1.000
_cell.length_c   1.000
_cell.angle_alpha   90.00
_cell.angle_beta   90.00
_cell.angle_gamma   90.00
#
_symmetry.space_group_name_H-M   'P 1'
#
loop_
_entity.id
_entity.type
_entity.pdbx_description
1 polymer ?
#
loop_
_entity_poly.entity_id
_entity_poly.type
_entity_poly.pdbx_seq_one_letter_code
_entity_poly.pdbx_strand_id
1 'polypeptide(L)'
;MSRALGIGAWLLLAGLARAQASVPEASAEAASYLGVALDHIEKKSRVYATDWPALRAQALAKIAAAGAKTPGDTYPAIRDALATLGDKHGRLLEPAAAKVFSAKRSASSTGLLVVPREAVVARVVPGSPAEAAGLAPGDRIVAVEGVAGFADLAHFEFGRLFRSGQRQDGSAAPLELSVRTGTADPRAVQVPLATFDEYLAPTGRRLEGGIGYLELPGVSGPKAAGYDDAVHELLGQLDDGTLRGCIVDLRRNGGGSVEPMLASIGPLGGPGSSARTPAPTSAPHGATTRRSARRSSRAMSSPRSRARTSCARTCRSRCSPRR
;
A
#
# COMPACT_ATOMS: atom_id res chain seq x y z
N MET A 1 7.17 -87.47 -65.43
CA MET A 1 5.79 -86.92 -65.49
C MET A 1 5.61 -85.95 -64.32
N SER A 2 5.15 -84.72 -64.60
CA SER A 2 4.53 -83.69 -63.73
C SER A 2 5.34 -83.08 -62.55
N ARG A 3 5.60 -81.76 -62.45
CA ARG A 3 4.72 -80.59 -62.07
C ARG A 3 4.03 -80.81 -60.71
N ALA A 4 3.88 -79.91 -59.72
CA ALA A 4 3.91 -78.44 -59.51
C ALA A 4 3.96 -78.18 -57.96
N LEU A 5 4.63 -77.16 -57.39
CA LEU A 5 4.23 -75.75 -57.09
C LEU A 5 3.15 -75.53 -55.98
N GLY A 6 3.49 -74.68 -54.99
CA GLY A 6 2.55 -73.91 -54.12
C GLY A 6 2.61 -74.23 -52.61
N ILE A 7 2.58 -73.31 -51.63
CA ILE A 7 2.17 -71.90 -51.52
C ILE A 7 2.88 -71.31 -50.27
N GLY A 8 3.40 -70.08 -50.36
CA GLY A 8 3.99 -69.32 -49.26
C GLY A 8 2.95 -68.64 -48.37
N ALA A 9 3.21 -68.61 -47.07
CA ALA A 9 2.40 -67.90 -46.07
C ALA A 9 2.76 -66.41 -46.04
N TRP A 10 1.81 -65.56 -46.40
CA TRP A 10 1.89 -64.11 -46.22
C TRP A 10 1.30 -63.73 -44.85
N LEU A 11 2.13 -63.20 -43.96
CA LEU A 11 1.71 -62.55 -42.71
C LEU A 11 1.34 -61.09 -43.02
N LEU A 12 0.05 -60.77 -42.96
CA LEU A 12 -0.47 -59.40 -42.97
C LEU A 12 -0.32 -58.79 -41.56
N LEU A 13 0.69 -57.94 -41.37
CA LEU A 13 0.78 -57.02 -40.24
C LEU A 13 -0.08 -55.78 -40.56
N ALA A 14 -1.28 -55.72 -40.00
CA ALA A 14 -2.10 -54.51 -40.00
C ALA A 14 -1.49 -53.49 -39.04
N GLY A 15 -0.92 -52.40 -39.57
CA GLY A 15 -0.43 -51.28 -38.77
C GLY A 15 -1.58 -50.45 -38.21
N LEU A 16 -1.71 -50.40 -36.87
CA LEU A 16 -2.46 -49.33 -36.21
C LEU A 16 -1.65 -48.03 -36.29
N ALA A 17 -1.97 -47.18 -37.26
CA ALA A 17 -1.58 -45.78 -37.23
C ALA A 17 -2.36 -45.08 -36.11
N ARG A 18 -1.77 -44.99 -34.92
CA ARG A 18 -2.30 -44.18 -33.82
C ARG A 18 -2.14 -42.72 -34.24
N ALA A 19 -3.24 -42.06 -34.61
CA ALA A 19 -3.27 -40.62 -34.75
C ALA A 19 -2.84 -40.02 -33.40
N GLN A 20 -1.60 -39.52 -33.32
CA GLN A 20 -1.18 -38.68 -32.22
C GLN A 20 -1.98 -37.39 -32.38
N ALA A 21 -3.08 -37.26 -31.64
CA ALA A 21 -3.67 -35.96 -31.40
C ALA A 21 -2.54 -35.10 -30.83
N SER A 22 -2.12 -34.07 -31.58
CA SER A 22 -1.10 -33.15 -31.10
C SER A 22 -1.60 -32.59 -29.78
N VAL A 23 -0.86 -32.89 -28.71
CA VAL A 23 -1.16 -32.33 -27.39
C VAL A 23 -1.21 -30.82 -27.59
N PRO A 24 -2.28 -30.14 -27.14
CA PRO A 24 -2.35 -28.70 -27.27
C PRO A 24 -1.10 -28.12 -26.63
N GLU A 25 -0.30 -27.44 -27.43
CA GLU A 25 0.92 -26.75 -26.98
C GLU A 25 0.62 -25.25 -26.93
N ALA A 26 1.18 -24.58 -25.93
CA ALA A 26 1.09 -23.14 -25.85
C ALA A 26 1.82 -22.51 -27.05
N SER A 27 1.33 -21.37 -27.55
CA SER A 27 2.05 -20.61 -28.56
C SER A 27 3.36 -20.06 -28.01
N ALA A 28 4.34 -19.82 -28.89
CA ALA A 28 5.59 -19.15 -28.52
C ALA A 28 5.35 -17.75 -27.92
N GLU A 29 4.31 -17.04 -28.39
CA GLU A 29 3.90 -15.75 -27.84
C GLU A 29 3.42 -15.87 -26.39
N ALA A 30 2.52 -16.80 -26.10
CA ALA A 30 2.01 -17.02 -24.75
C ALA A 30 3.13 -17.47 -23.79
N ALA A 31 3.99 -18.40 -24.23
CA ALA A 31 5.14 -18.85 -23.44
C ALA A 31 6.14 -17.71 -23.15
N SER A 32 6.43 -16.87 -24.15
CA SER A 32 7.30 -15.70 -24.00
C SER A 32 6.72 -14.68 -23.01
N TYR A 33 5.43 -14.35 -23.13
CA TYR A 33 4.76 -13.43 -22.22
C TYR A 33 4.79 -13.92 -20.77
N LEU A 34 4.47 -15.21 -20.55
CA LEU A 34 4.56 -15.83 -19.22
C LEU A 34 5.99 -15.76 -18.67
N GLY A 35 6.99 -16.07 -19.50
CA GLY A 35 8.40 -16.00 -19.11
C GLY A 35 8.81 -14.61 -18.60
N VAL A 36 8.48 -13.56 -19.35
CA VAL A 36 8.75 -12.17 -18.95
C VAL A 36 8.05 -11.81 -17.63
N ALA A 37 6.81 -12.25 -17.45
CA ALA A 37 6.08 -12.02 -16.21
C ALA A 37 6.76 -12.70 -15.02
N LEU A 38 7.14 -13.97 -15.15
CA LEU A 38 7.82 -14.73 -14.09
C LEU A 38 9.21 -14.17 -13.78
N ASP A 39 9.95 -13.70 -14.79
CA ASP A 39 11.23 -12.99 -14.59
C ASP A 39 11.05 -11.72 -13.77
N HIS A 40 9.99 -10.95 -14.03
CA HIS A 40 9.68 -9.75 -13.27
C HIS A 40 9.33 -10.07 -11.82
N ILE A 41 8.50 -11.11 -11.62
CA ILE A 41 8.08 -11.58 -10.30
C ILE A 41 9.32 -12.04 -9.50
N GLU A 42 10.16 -12.90 -10.07
CA GLU A 42 11.37 -13.42 -9.43
C GLU A 42 12.34 -12.30 -9.03
N LYS A 43 12.64 -11.40 -9.96
CA LYS A 43 13.60 -10.30 -9.73
C LYS A 43 13.14 -9.31 -8.67
N LYS A 44 11.82 -9.14 -8.50
CA LYS A 44 11.24 -8.14 -7.57
C LYS A 44 10.76 -8.74 -6.26
N SER A 45 10.62 -10.06 -6.20
CA SER A 45 10.13 -10.75 -5.01
C SER A 45 11.04 -10.51 -3.80
N ARG A 46 10.40 -10.39 -2.64
CA ARG A 46 11.05 -10.40 -1.32
C ARG A 46 10.77 -11.70 -0.57
N VAL A 47 10.12 -12.67 -1.22
CA VAL A 47 9.92 -14.03 -0.73
C VAL A 47 11.11 -14.88 -1.16
N TYR A 48 12.06 -15.04 -0.24
CA TYR A 48 13.36 -15.67 -0.54
C TYR A 48 13.32 -17.21 -0.57
N ALA A 49 12.29 -17.83 0.01
CA ALA A 49 12.15 -19.29 0.11
C ALA A 49 11.25 -19.88 -1.00
N THR A 50 11.55 -19.55 -2.25
CA THR A 50 10.76 -20.01 -3.42
C THR A 50 11.59 -20.90 -4.33
N ASP A 51 11.07 -22.09 -4.67
CA ASP A 51 11.61 -22.92 -5.74
C ASP A 51 11.16 -22.37 -7.11
N TRP A 52 11.94 -21.43 -7.64
CA TRP A 52 11.65 -20.77 -8.92
C TRP A 52 11.62 -21.72 -10.11
N PRO A 53 12.57 -22.67 -10.26
CA PRO A 53 12.46 -23.70 -11.30
C PRO A 53 11.15 -24.48 -11.26
N ALA A 54 10.72 -24.96 -10.08
CA ALA A 54 9.48 -25.70 -9.95
C ALA A 54 8.25 -24.83 -10.27
N LEU A 55 8.22 -23.58 -9.77
CA LEU A 55 7.14 -22.63 -10.03
C LEU A 55 6.99 -22.34 -11.54
N ARG A 56 8.11 -22.12 -12.24
CA ARG A 56 8.14 -21.89 -13.69
C ARG A 56 7.64 -23.11 -14.46
N ALA A 57 8.10 -24.31 -14.09
CA ALA A 57 7.65 -25.55 -14.73
C ALA A 57 6.13 -25.75 -14.57
N GLN A 58 5.59 -25.49 -13.37
CA GLN A 58 4.14 -25.57 -13.13
C GLN A 58 3.35 -24.57 -13.98
N ALA A 59 3.81 -23.32 -14.06
CA ALA A 59 3.15 -22.30 -14.85
C ALA A 59 3.16 -22.62 -16.36
N LEU A 60 4.29 -23.10 -16.89
CA LEU A 60 4.42 -23.53 -18.28
C LEU A 60 3.52 -24.73 -18.60
N ALA A 61 3.50 -25.74 -17.72
CA ALA A 61 2.61 -26.91 -17.88
C ALA A 61 1.13 -26.49 -17.92
N LYS A 62 0.74 -25.50 -17.11
CA LYS A 62 -0.63 -24.98 -17.07
C LYS A 62 -1.05 -24.32 -18.39
N ILE A 63 -0.21 -23.45 -18.96
CA ILE A 63 -0.55 -22.79 -20.23
C ILE A 63 -0.51 -23.76 -21.41
N ALA A 64 0.36 -24.78 -21.37
CA ALA A 64 0.39 -25.85 -22.36
C ALA A 64 -0.91 -26.66 -22.32
N ALA A 65 -1.31 -27.16 -21.13
CA ALA A 65 -2.56 -27.91 -20.97
C ALA A 65 -3.82 -27.12 -21.40
N ALA A 66 -3.81 -25.79 -21.25
CA ALA A 66 -4.88 -24.92 -21.70
C ALA A 66 -4.84 -24.60 -23.21
N GLY A 67 -3.77 -24.99 -23.93
CA GLY A 67 -3.56 -24.64 -25.32
C GLY A 67 -3.43 -23.13 -25.55
N ALA A 68 -2.89 -22.40 -24.58
CA ALA A 68 -2.81 -20.93 -24.57
C ALA A 68 -2.23 -20.37 -25.87
N LYS A 69 -2.90 -19.40 -26.50
CA LYS A 69 -2.47 -18.80 -27.77
C LYS A 69 -2.07 -17.34 -27.64
N THR A 70 -2.66 -16.62 -26.70
CA THR A 70 -2.48 -15.18 -26.50
C THR A 70 -1.90 -14.89 -25.11
N PRO A 71 -1.37 -13.67 -24.88
CA PRO A 71 -1.00 -13.22 -23.54
C PRO A 71 -2.13 -13.35 -22.51
N GLY A 72 -3.38 -13.10 -22.92
CA GLY A 72 -4.54 -13.20 -22.04
C GLY A 72 -4.74 -14.61 -21.46
N ASP A 73 -4.44 -15.63 -22.24
CA ASP A 73 -4.56 -17.03 -21.83
C ASP A 73 -3.55 -17.42 -20.73
N THR A 74 -2.51 -16.60 -20.51
CA THR A 74 -1.49 -16.84 -19.48
C THR A 74 -1.85 -16.30 -18.11
N TYR A 75 -2.83 -15.39 -18.02
CA TYR A 75 -3.16 -14.67 -16.78
C TYR A 75 -3.54 -15.59 -15.61
N PRO A 76 -4.27 -16.70 -15.80
CA PRO A 76 -4.50 -17.66 -14.73
C PRO A 76 -3.20 -18.26 -14.16
N ALA A 77 -2.22 -18.60 -15.02
CA ALA A 77 -0.94 -19.15 -14.57
C ALA A 77 -0.09 -18.11 -13.81
N ILE A 78 -0.12 -16.85 -14.22
CA ILE A 78 0.55 -15.75 -13.51
C ILE A 78 -0.08 -15.53 -12.13
N ARG A 79 -1.42 -15.54 -12.04
CA ARG A 79 -2.14 -15.41 -10.76
C ARG A 79 -1.80 -16.54 -9.80
N ASP A 80 -1.76 -17.77 -10.28
CA ASP A 80 -1.39 -18.92 -9.46
C ASP A 80 0.06 -18.81 -8.97
N ALA A 81 0.98 -18.38 -9.84
CA ALA A 81 2.37 -18.18 -9.45
C ALA A 81 2.49 -17.15 -8.32
N LEU A 82 1.78 -16.03 -8.41
CA LEU A 82 1.73 -15.01 -7.35
C LEU A 82 1.07 -15.54 -6.07
N ALA A 83 0.00 -16.34 -6.18
CA ALA A 83 -0.66 -16.95 -5.04
C ALA A 83 0.26 -17.93 -4.29
N THR A 84 1.08 -18.71 -5.02
CA THR A 84 2.06 -19.64 -4.44
C THR A 84 3.13 -18.94 -3.62
N LEU A 85 3.50 -17.70 -3.96
CA LEU A 85 4.43 -16.91 -3.14
C LEU A 85 3.89 -16.61 -1.74
N GLY A 86 2.57 -16.65 -1.56
CA GLY A 86 1.91 -16.39 -0.27
C GLY A 86 2.03 -14.95 0.23
N ASP A 87 2.64 -14.05 -0.56
CA ASP A 87 2.68 -12.64 -0.24
C ASP A 87 1.29 -12.01 -0.50
N LYS A 88 0.91 -11.03 0.33
CA LYS A 88 -0.45 -10.44 0.29
C LYS A 88 -0.56 -9.21 -0.61
N HIS A 89 0.50 -8.87 -1.34
CA HIS A 89 0.62 -7.59 -2.07
C HIS A 89 0.92 -7.75 -3.56
N GLY A 90 1.48 -8.88 -3.97
CA GLY A 90 1.72 -9.28 -5.35
C GLY A 90 0.40 -9.62 -6.05
N ARG A 91 0.16 -8.97 -7.19
CA ARG A 91 -1.03 -9.19 -8.02
C ARG A 91 -0.75 -8.86 -9.47
N LEU A 92 -1.45 -9.54 -10.37
CA LEU A 92 -1.52 -9.18 -11.78
C LEU A 92 -2.65 -8.16 -11.99
N LEU A 93 -2.34 -7.05 -12.63
CA LEU A 93 -3.36 -6.15 -13.21
C LEU A 93 -3.43 -6.42 -14.72
N GLU A 94 -4.55 -6.95 -15.18
CA GLU A 94 -4.82 -7.15 -16.60
C GLU A 94 -4.95 -5.80 -17.35
N PRO A 95 -4.76 -5.74 -18.67
CA PRO A 95 -4.64 -4.47 -19.41
C PRO A 95 -5.77 -3.47 -19.16
N ALA A 96 -7.03 -3.93 -19.10
CA ALA A 96 -8.18 -3.07 -18.80
C ALA A 96 -8.09 -2.48 -17.38
N ALA A 97 -7.87 -3.31 -16.36
CA ALA A 97 -7.71 -2.88 -14.98
C ALA A 97 -6.47 -1.98 -14.79
N ALA A 98 -5.35 -2.31 -15.45
CA ALA A 98 -4.13 -1.53 -15.44
C ALA A 98 -4.34 -0.14 -16.06
N LYS A 99 -5.13 -0.02 -17.13
CA LYS A 99 -5.47 1.27 -17.74
C LYS A 99 -6.31 2.13 -16.81
N VAL A 100 -7.28 1.55 -16.09
CA VAL A 100 -8.06 2.27 -15.07
C VAL A 100 -7.18 2.69 -13.90
N PHE A 101 -6.34 1.79 -13.40
CA PHE A 101 -5.43 2.05 -12.29
C PHE A 101 -4.36 3.13 -12.63
N SER A 102 -3.87 3.13 -13.87
CA SER A 102 -2.84 4.07 -14.34
C SER A 102 -3.40 5.41 -14.81
N ALA A 103 -4.72 5.51 -14.98
CA ALA A 103 -5.34 6.77 -15.32
C ALA A 103 -5.13 7.77 -14.17
N LYS A 104 -4.55 8.94 -14.47
CA LYS A 104 -4.41 10.07 -13.52
C LYS A 104 -5.76 10.73 -13.19
N ARG A 105 -6.80 9.94 -12.93
CA ARG A 105 -8.07 10.43 -12.41
C ARG A 105 -8.04 10.32 -10.90
N SER A 106 -8.45 11.39 -10.22
CA SER A 106 -8.81 11.29 -8.80
C SER A 106 -9.90 10.24 -8.66
N ALA A 107 -9.58 9.12 -7.99
CA ALA A 107 -10.57 8.10 -7.73
C ALA A 107 -11.67 8.71 -6.84
N SER A 108 -12.93 8.58 -7.25
CA SER A 108 -14.04 8.91 -6.35
C SER A 108 -14.18 7.79 -5.33
N SER A 109 -14.43 8.15 -4.09
CA SER A 109 -14.59 7.19 -3.00
C SER A 109 -15.77 7.55 -2.11
N THR A 110 -16.12 6.66 -1.19
CA THR A 110 -17.13 6.95 -0.17
C THR A 110 -16.56 7.76 1.01
N GLY A 111 -15.26 7.69 1.25
CA GLY A 111 -14.60 8.25 2.45
C GLY A 111 -14.59 7.34 3.67
N LEU A 112 -14.92 6.06 3.49
CA LEU A 112 -14.83 5.05 4.54
C LEU A 112 -13.44 4.41 4.61
N LEU A 113 -12.92 4.28 5.83
CA LEU A 113 -11.91 3.28 6.16
C LEU A 113 -12.61 2.17 6.95
N VAL A 114 -12.69 0.99 6.36
CA VAL A 114 -13.32 -0.18 6.97
C VAL A 114 -12.25 -1.21 7.27
N VAL A 115 -12.26 -1.78 8.47
CA VAL A 115 -11.35 -2.87 8.85
C VAL A 115 -11.89 -4.17 8.23
N PRO A 116 -11.11 -4.87 7.37
CA PRO A 116 -11.50 -6.18 6.85
C PRO A 116 -11.69 -7.20 7.98
N ARG A 117 -12.44 -8.29 7.74
CA ARG A 117 -12.92 -9.28 8.74
C ARG A 117 -13.97 -8.78 9.73
N GLU A 118 -13.73 -7.71 10.47
CA GLU A 118 -14.74 -7.20 11.42
C GLU A 118 -15.85 -6.41 10.70
N ALA A 119 -15.55 -5.91 9.49
CA ALA A 119 -16.41 -5.04 8.70
C ALA A 119 -16.84 -3.77 9.46
N VAL A 120 -15.99 -3.30 10.37
CA VAL A 120 -16.24 -2.12 11.19
C VAL A 120 -15.63 -0.89 10.51
N VAL A 121 -16.41 0.19 10.45
CA VAL A 121 -15.94 1.51 10.05
C VAL A 121 -14.96 1.99 11.10
N ALA A 122 -13.66 1.97 10.78
CA ALA A 122 -12.63 2.56 11.61
C ALA A 122 -12.59 4.09 11.50
N ARG A 123 -13.01 4.62 10.34
CA ARG A 123 -12.94 6.05 10.06
C ARG A 123 -13.93 6.46 8.98
N VAL A 124 -14.38 7.70 9.13
CA VAL A 124 -15.12 8.46 8.12
C VAL A 124 -14.32 9.73 7.86
N VAL A 125 -14.02 10.04 6.60
CA VAL A 125 -13.29 11.26 6.25
C VAL A 125 -14.23 12.47 6.37
N PRO A 126 -13.82 13.57 7.02
CA PRO A 126 -14.61 14.79 7.07
C PRO A 126 -14.90 15.36 5.67
N GLY A 127 -16.12 15.85 5.46
CA GLY A 127 -16.61 16.34 4.17
C GLY A 127 -16.84 15.26 3.11
N SER A 128 -16.75 13.98 3.47
CA SER A 128 -16.94 12.87 2.52
C SER A 128 -18.41 12.47 2.35
N PRO A 129 -18.76 11.74 1.26
CA PRO A 129 -20.10 11.19 1.08
C PRO A 129 -20.58 10.30 2.23
N ALA A 130 -19.68 9.54 2.86
CA ALA A 130 -20.01 8.70 4.01
C ALA A 130 -20.39 9.51 5.24
N GLU A 131 -19.72 10.64 5.48
CA GLU A 131 -20.11 11.57 6.56
C GLU A 131 -21.50 12.16 6.28
N ALA A 132 -21.73 12.63 5.05
CA ALA A 132 -23.03 13.16 4.64
C ALA A 132 -24.16 12.12 4.73
N ALA A 133 -23.84 10.83 4.56
CA ALA A 133 -24.77 9.71 4.72
C ALA A 133 -24.99 9.30 6.20
N GLY A 134 -24.37 10.01 7.15
CA GLY A 134 -24.51 9.78 8.59
C GLY A 134 -23.86 8.50 9.07
N LEU A 135 -22.79 8.04 8.38
CA LEU A 135 -21.97 6.94 8.87
C LEU A 135 -20.96 7.47 9.90
N ALA A 136 -20.61 6.63 10.87
CA ALA A 136 -19.70 6.99 11.94
C ALA A 136 -18.71 5.85 12.26
N PRO A 137 -17.55 6.17 12.87
CA PRO A 137 -16.68 5.14 13.43
C PRO A 137 -17.43 4.23 14.40
N GLY A 138 -17.23 2.92 14.28
CA GLY A 138 -17.93 1.90 15.07
C GLY A 138 -19.14 1.29 14.37
N ASP A 139 -19.66 1.91 13.31
CA ASP A 139 -20.67 1.28 12.45
C ASP A 139 -20.13 -0.01 11.86
N ARG A 140 -20.97 -1.06 11.79
CA ARG A 140 -20.65 -2.32 11.14
C ARG A 140 -21.38 -2.43 9.82
N ILE A 141 -20.64 -2.60 8.73
CA ILE A 141 -21.21 -2.87 7.41
C ILE A 141 -21.53 -4.36 7.35
N VAL A 142 -22.81 -4.70 7.24
CA VAL A 142 -23.34 -6.07 7.22
C VAL A 142 -23.38 -6.61 5.79
N ALA A 143 -23.71 -5.76 4.83
CA ALA A 143 -23.74 -6.09 3.42
C ALA A 143 -23.37 -4.89 2.55
N VAL A 144 -22.85 -5.18 1.36
CA VAL A 144 -22.55 -4.21 0.30
C VAL A 144 -23.31 -4.66 -0.94
N GLU A 145 -24.21 -3.83 -1.47
CA GLU A 145 -25.07 -4.17 -2.62
C GLU A 145 -25.86 -5.47 -2.39
N GLY A 146 -26.41 -5.65 -1.18
CA GLY A 146 -27.11 -6.86 -0.77
C GLY A 146 -26.22 -8.09 -0.51
N VAL A 147 -24.92 -8.02 -0.75
CA VAL A 147 -23.98 -9.14 -0.56
C VAL A 147 -23.34 -9.08 0.83
N ALA A 148 -23.61 -10.11 1.65
CA ALA A 148 -22.93 -10.34 2.92
C ALA A 148 -21.59 -11.09 2.73
N GLY A 149 -20.76 -11.18 3.77
CA GLY A 149 -19.51 -11.94 3.73
C GLY A 149 -18.37 -11.27 2.93
N PHE A 150 -18.57 -10.05 2.45
CA PHE A 150 -17.55 -9.27 1.73
C PHE A 150 -16.27 -9.03 2.58
N ALA A 151 -16.35 -9.19 3.90
CA ALA A 151 -15.23 -9.01 4.83
C ALA A 151 -14.11 -10.06 4.66
N ASP A 152 -14.42 -11.20 4.04
CA ASP A 152 -13.47 -12.29 3.76
C ASP A 152 -12.74 -12.12 2.41
N LEU A 153 -13.09 -11.10 1.64
CA LEU A 153 -12.40 -10.76 0.39
C LEU A 153 -10.92 -10.48 0.65
N ALA A 154 -10.09 -10.82 -0.34
CA ALA A 154 -8.70 -10.39 -0.36
C ALA A 154 -8.59 -8.86 -0.21
N HIS A 155 -7.58 -8.37 0.51
CA HIS A 155 -7.45 -6.96 0.90
C HIS A 155 -7.63 -5.98 -0.27
N PHE A 156 -7.12 -6.34 -1.45
CA PHE A 156 -7.31 -5.55 -2.66
C PHE A 156 -8.79 -5.49 -3.07
N GLU A 157 -9.45 -6.63 -3.27
CA GLU A 157 -10.87 -6.70 -3.66
C GLU A 157 -11.77 -6.00 -2.65
N PHE A 158 -11.50 -6.17 -1.35
CA PHE A 158 -12.18 -5.42 -0.29
C PHE A 158 -12.02 -3.90 -0.48
N GLY A 159 -10.80 -3.42 -0.71
CA GLY A 159 -10.51 -2.01 -0.89
C GLY A 159 -11.07 -1.38 -2.16
N ARG A 160 -11.46 -2.20 -3.15
CA ARG A 160 -12.08 -1.77 -4.42
C ARG A 160 -13.57 -1.45 -4.26
N LEU A 161 -14.26 -2.06 -3.29
CA LEU A 161 -15.70 -1.86 -3.07
C LEU A 161 -16.08 -0.39 -2.86
N PHE A 162 -15.25 0.35 -2.15
CA PHE A 162 -15.54 1.71 -1.70
C PHE A 162 -15.00 2.81 -2.64
N ARG A 163 -14.52 2.46 -3.85
CA ARG A 163 -13.84 3.37 -4.79
C ARG A 163 -14.22 3.12 -6.26
N SER A 164 -14.70 4.15 -6.96
CA SER A 164 -15.32 4.04 -8.31
C SER A 164 -14.35 3.56 -9.38
N GLY A 165 -13.12 4.09 -9.38
CA GLY A 165 -12.06 3.69 -10.31
C GLY A 165 -11.42 2.34 -9.97
N GLN A 166 -11.94 1.63 -8.97
CA GLN A 166 -11.42 0.36 -8.54
C GLN A 166 -12.50 -0.73 -8.57
N ARG A 167 -13.79 -0.45 -8.67
CA ARG A 167 -14.82 -1.51 -8.81
C ARG A 167 -14.60 -2.35 -10.07
N GLN A 168 -14.91 -3.65 -10.02
CA GLN A 168 -14.73 -4.57 -11.15
C GLN A 168 -15.57 -4.18 -12.37
N ASP A 169 -16.75 -3.62 -12.15
CA ASP A 169 -17.67 -3.13 -13.17
C ASP A 169 -17.33 -1.72 -13.68
N GLY A 170 -16.33 -1.03 -13.08
CA GLY A 170 -16.00 0.36 -13.36
C GLY A 170 -17.10 1.36 -13.01
N SER A 171 -18.10 0.95 -12.22
CA SER A 171 -19.25 1.78 -11.87
C SER A 171 -18.87 2.93 -10.95
N ALA A 172 -19.53 4.07 -11.16
CA ALA A 172 -19.52 5.22 -10.25
C ALA A 172 -20.87 5.43 -9.55
N ALA A 173 -21.79 4.46 -9.67
CA ALA A 173 -23.08 4.51 -9.01
C ALA A 173 -22.95 4.52 -7.48
N PRO A 174 -23.88 5.17 -6.75
CA PRO A 174 -23.93 5.09 -5.29
C PRO A 174 -23.87 3.65 -4.79
N LEU A 175 -23.21 3.46 -3.65
CA LEU A 175 -23.06 2.18 -2.99
C LEU A 175 -24.21 1.98 -2.00
N GLU A 176 -24.99 0.92 -2.15
CA GLU A 176 -25.93 0.51 -1.11
C GLU A 176 -25.20 -0.27 -0.01
N LEU A 177 -25.26 0.24 1.21
CA LEU A 177 -24.70 -0.41 2.39
C LEU A 177 -25.82 -0.82 3.34
N SER A 178 -25.77 -2.05 3.84
CA SER A 178 -26.53 -2.44 5.03
C SER A 178 -25.64 -2.22 6.26
N VAL A 179 -26.03 -1.32 7.15
CA VAL A 179 -25.19 -0.85 8.26
C VAL A 179 -25.89 -1.05 9.60
N ARG A 180 -25.16 -1.60 10.57
CA ARG A 180 -25.59 -1.76 11.96
C ARG A 180 -24.80 -0.82 12.87
N THR A 181 -25.50 -0.04 13.66
CA THR A 181 -24.93 0.83 14.70
C THR A 181 -25.22 0.22 16.08
N GLY A 182 -24.18 -0.19 16.82
CA GLY A 182 -24.33 -0.87 18.10
C GLY A 182 -25.14 -2.16 17.98
N THR A 183 -26.23 -2.26 18.74
CA THR A 183 -27.13 -3.43 18.77
C THR A 183 -28.40 -3.24 17.95
N ALA A 184 -28.54 -2.14 17.22
CA ALA A 184 -29.72 -1.86 16.40
C ALA A 184 -29.83 -2.84 15.21
N ASP A 185 -31.02 -2.89 14.61
CA ASP A 185 -31.21 -3.59 13.36
C ASP A 185 -30.46 -2.90 12.21
N PRO A 186 -29.95 -3.65 11.21
CA PRO A 186 -29.28 -3.04 10.06
C PRO A 186 -30.22 -2.13 9.26
N ARG A 187 -29.72 -0.95 8.89
CA ARG A 187 -30.40 0.00 7.99
C ARG A 187 -29.71 0.06 6.64
N ALA A 188 -30.48 0.27 5.58
CA ALA A 188 -29.94 0.58 4.27
C ALA A 188 -29.45 2.03 4.22
N VAL A 189 -28.27 2.24 3.62
CA VAL A 189 -27.64 3.55 3.46
C VAL A 189 -27.12 3.66 2.04
N GLN A 190 -27.60 4.66 1.31
CA GLN A 190 -27.09 4.97 -0.03
C GLN A 190 -25.94 5.95 0.09
N VAL A 191 -24.75 5.56 -0.37
CA VAL A 191 -23.53 6.37 -0.25
C VAL A 191 -22.98 6.69 -1.63
N PRO A 192 -23.08 7.95 -2.10
CA PRO A 192 -22.47 8.36 -3.37
C PRO A 192 -20.94 8.19 -3.36
N LEU A 193 -20.35 8.14 -4.55
CA LEU A 193 -18.90 8.25 -4.71
C LEU A 193 -18.55 9.64 -5.24
N ALA A 194 -17.68 10.34 -4.54
CA ALA A 194 -17.24 11.68 -4.92
C ALA A 194 -15.72 11.83 -4.77
N THR A 195 -15.17 12.87 -5.40
CA THR A 195 -13.79 13.31 -5.15
C THR A 195 -13.80 14.34 -4.03
N PHE A 196 -12.95 14.16 -3.02
CA PHE A 196 -12.76 15.08 -1.89
C PHE A 196 -11.31 14.97 -1.38
N ASP A 197 -10.92 15.85 -0.45
CA ASP A 197 -9.60 15.76 0.19
C ASP A 197 -9.59 14.61 1.20
N GLU A 198 -8.96 13.49 0.84
CA GLU A 198 -8.78 12.35 1.74
C GLU A 198 -7.69 12.60 2.82
N TYR A 199 -6.98 13.73 2.73
CA TYR A 199 -5.92 14.07 3.66
C TYR A 199 -6.46 14.33 5.07
N LEU A 200 -5.85 13.65 6.04
CA LEU A 200 -6.04 13.93 7.45
C LEU A 200 -4.71 14.37 8.04
N ALA A 201 -4.72 15.56 8.64
CA ALA A 201 -3.56 16.08 9.32
C ALA A 201 -3.20 15.19 10.53
N PRO A 202 -1.90 15.05 10.86
CA PRO A 202 -1.51 14.49 12.14
C PRO A 202 -2.09 15.34 13.28
N THR A 203 -2.37 14.72 14.41
CA THR A 203 -2.86 15.44 15.60
C THR A 203 -2.09 15.02 16.85
N GLY A 204 -2.03 15.93 17.82
CA GLY A 204 -1.28 15.74 19.05
C GLY A 204 -2.01 16.28 20.27
N ARG A 205 -1.88 15.61 21.41
CA ARG A 205 -2.32 16.14 22.71
C ARG A 205 -1.47 15.62 23.86
N ARG A 206 -1.41 16.38 24.95
CA ARG A 206 -0.81 15.94 26.22
C ARG A 206 -1.73 14.97 26.94
N LEU A 207 -1.11 13.97 27.56
CA LEU A 207 -1.69 13.12 28.59
C LEU A 207 -0.98 13.38 29.92
N GLU A 208 -1.56 12.86 31.00
CA GLU A 208 -0.94 12.89 32.32
C GLU A 208 0.40 12.16 32.35
N GLY A 209 1.24 12.52 33.32
CA GLY A 209 2.55 11.87 33.50
C GLY A 209 3.56 12.20 32.39
N GLY A 210 3.45 13.37 31.75
CA GLY A 210 4.41 13.80 30.74
C GLY A 210 4.41 12.91 29.49
N ILE A 211 3.26 12.34 29.12
CA ILE A 211 3.13 11.53 27.91
C ILE A 211 2.47 12.36 26.81
N GLY A 212 3.09 12.39 25.64
CA GLY A 212 2.47 12.91 24.42
C GLY A 212 1.63 11.82 23.75
N TYR A 213 0.48 12.16 23.23
CA TYR A 213 -0.29 11.30 22.33
C TYR A 213 -0.25 11.91 20.93
N LEU A 214 0.21 11.14 19.96
CA LEU A 214 0.28 11.50 18.55
C LEU A 214 -0.54 10.53 17.73
N GLU A 215 -1.50 11.03 16.97
CA GLU A 215 -2.17 10.26 15.93
C GLU A 215 -1.57 10.61 14.58
N LEU A 216 -1.10 9.59 13.85
CA LEU A 216 -0.46 9.76 12.55
C LEU A 216 -1.27 9.01 11.48
N PRO A 217 -2.25 9.66 10.82
CA PRO A 217 -2.96 9.09 9.67
C PRO A 217 -2.02 8.82 8.50
N GLY A 218 -2.35 7.82 7.67
CA GLY A 218 -1.60 7.53 6.45
C GLY A 218 -1.58 8.71 5.47
N VAL A 219 -0.45 8.94 4.80
CA VAL A 219 -0.26 10.05 3.86
C VAL A 219 0.33 9.56 2.54
N SER A 220 -0.14 10.12 1.42
CA SER A 220 0.40 9.81 0.09
C SER A 220 0.22 10.99 -0.86
N GLY A 221 0.83 10.89 -2.05
CA GLY A 221 0.69 11.90 -3.09
C GLY A 221 1.30 13.25 -2.70
N PRO A 222 0.82 14.37 -3.29
CA PRO A 222 1.40 15.69 -3.06
C PRO A 222 1.38 16.14 -1.59
N LYS A 223 0.40 15.69 -0.81
CA LYS A 223 0.24 16.02 0.62
C LYS A 223 1.27 15.33 1.52
N ALA A 224 2.04 14.38 0.98
CA ALA A 224 3.17 13.77 1.68
C ALA A 224 4.32 14.75 1.91
N ALA A 225 4.43 15.80 1.08
CA ALA A 225 5.42 16.84 1.26
C ALA A 225 5.11 17.66 2.52
N GLY A 226 6.05 17.73 3.46
CA GLY A 226 5.92 18.47 4.72
C GLY A 226 5.07 17.77 5.78
N TYR A 227 4.70 16.50 5.58
CA TYR A 227 3.99 15.73 6.60
C TYR A 227 4.86 15.51 7.84
N ASP A 228 6.14 15.21 7.65
CA ASP A 228 7.13 15.09 8.72
C ASP A 228 7.38 16.42 9.45
N ASP A 229 7.44 17.53 8.72
CA ASP A 229 7.52 18.87 9.33
C ASP A 229 6.31 19.13 10.25
N ALA A 230 5.10 18.79 9.81
CA ALA A 230 3.90 18.95 10.63
C ALA A 230 3.93 18.06 11.89
N VAL A 231 4.46 16.84 11.79
CA VAL A 231 4.62 15.97 12.97
C VAL A 231 5.70 16.49 13.92
N HIS A 232 6.81 17.00 13.40
CA HIS A 232 7.88 17.58 14.21
C HIS A 232 7.43 18.87 14.90
N GLU A 233 6.61 19.69 14.24
CA GLU A 233 5.98 20.87 14.84
C GLU A 233 5.06 20.46 16.00
N LEU A 234 4.19 19.45 15.81
CA LEU A 234 3.35 18.92 16.87
C LEU A 234 4.18 18.39 18.04
N LEU A 235 5.26 17.68 17.78
CA LEU A 235 6.18 17.21 18.82
C LEU A 235 6.79 18.37 19.60
N GLY A 236 7.22 19.44 18.92
CA GLY A 236 7.73 20.65 19.56
C GLY A 236 6.67 21.36 20.42
N GLN A 237 5.42 21.40 19.98
CA GLN A 237 4.30 21.94 20.77
C GLN A 237 3.97 21.05 21.99
N LEU A 238 4.16 19.74 21.86
CA LEU A 238 3.98 18.76 22.93
C LEU A 238 5.16 18.64 23.88
N ASP A 239 6.30 19.30 23.63
CA ASP A 239 7.46 19.26 24.52
C ASP A 239 7.69 20.63 25.19
N ASP A 240 7.43 20.70 26.50
CA ASP A 240 7.64 21.88 27.35
C ASP A 240 8.85 21.67 28.28
N GLY A 241 9.67 20.66 27.98
CA GLY A 241 10.75 20.20 28.84
C GLY A 241 10.34 19.15 29.87
N THR A 242 9.06 18.76 29.95
CA THR A 242 8.57 17.68 30.84
C THR A 242 8.14 16.42 30.11
N LEU A 243 8.25 16.38 28.77
CA LEU A 243 7.85 15.23 27.97
C LEU A 243 8.78 14.04 28.26
N ARG A 244 8.21 12.92 28.67
CA ARG A 244 8.92 11.67 29.01
C ARG A 244 8.82 10.62 27.92
N GLY A 245 7.84 10.73 27.03
CA GLY A 245 7.63 9.79 25.92
C GLY A 245 6.35 10.08 25.15
N CYS A 246 6.14 9.35 24.05
CA CYS A 246 4.95 9.48 23.22
C CYS A 246 4.27 8.14 22.98
N ILE A 247 2.94 8.14 22.97
CA ILE A 247 2.10 7.09 22.37
C ILE A 247 1.84 7.53 20.92
N VAL A 248 2.30 6.72 19.97
CA VAL A 248 2.03 6.92 18.55
C VAL A 248 0.87 6.01 18.12
N ASP A 249 -0.30 6.60 17.90
CA ASP A 249 -1.49 5.90 17.41
C ASP A 249 -1.46 5.79 15.88
N LEU A 250 -1.21 4.58 15.41
CA LEU A 250 -1.25 4.19 13.99
C LEU A 250 -2.49 3.37 13.63
N ARG A 251 -3.47 3.22 14.53
CA ARG A 251 -4.66 2.37 14.27
C ARG A 251 -5.46 2.82 13.05
N ARG A 252 -5.43 4.11 12.72
CA ARG A 252 -6.07 4.70 11.53
C ARG A 252 -5.08 4.97 10.38
N ASN A 253 -3.84 4.48 10.49
CA ASN A 253 -2.84 4.59 9.44
C ASN A 253 -2.96 3.40 8.48
N GLY A 254 -3.51 3.64 7.29
CA GLY A 254 -3.61 2.64 6.22
C GLY A 254 -2.35 2.48 5.37
N GLY A 255 -1.24 3.12 5.78
CA GLY A 255 0.00 3.21 5.01
C GLY A 255 0.07 4.46 4.13
N GLY A 256 0.84 4.36 3.04
CA GLY A 256 1.11 5.48 2.13
C GLY A 256 2.60 5.60 1.81
N SER A 257 3.06 6.82 1.59
CA SER A 257 4.48 7.12 1.34
C SER A 257 5.31 6.82 2.59
N VAL A 258 6.27 5.91 2.45
CA VAL A 258 7.04 5.39 3.59
C VAL A 258 7.97 6.45 4.17
N GLU A 259 8.65 7.20 3.30
CA GLU A 259 9.66 8.20 3.68
C GLU A 259 9.15 9.26 4.67
N PRO A 260 8.06 10.01 4.40
CA PRO A 260 7.57 11.02 5.34
C PRO A 260 7.11 10.40 6.66
N MET A 261 6.48 9.21 6.64
CA MET A 261 6.05 8.53 7.85
C MET A 261 7.24 8.08 8.71
N LEU A 262 8.33 7.61 8.09
CA LEU A 262 9.55 7.28 8.82
C LEU A 262 10.27 8.51 9.36
N ALA A 263 10.36 9.58 8.56
CA ALA A 263 10.96 10.84 8.99
C ALA A 263 10.19 11.44 10.20
N SER A 264 8.87 11.33 10.21
CA SER A 264 7.98 11.80 11.28
C SER A 264 8.35 11.27 12.66
N ILE A 265 8.73 9.99 12.76
CA ILE A 265 9.06 9.34 14.04
C ILE A 265 10.54 9.39 14.40
N GLY A 266 11.39 9.95 13.53
CA GLY A 266 12.83 10.06 13.74
C GLY A 266 13.22 10.65 15.10
N PRO A 267 12.61 11.76 15.55
CA PRO A 267 12.90 12.36 16.87
C PRO A 267 12.61 11.43 18.06
N LEU A 268 11.74 10.44 17.89
CA LEU A 268 11.34 9.51 18.96
C LEU A 268 12.31 8.32 19.11
N GLY A 269 13.13 8.04 18.10
CA GLY A 269 13.92 6.81 18.04
C GLY A 269 15.21 6.80 18.88
N GLY A 270 15.65 7.94 19.40
CA GLY A 270 16.93 8.07 20.10
C GLY A 270 18.16 7.94 19.17
N PRO A 271 19.38 8.11 19.69
CA PRO A 271 20.59 8.03 18.86
C PRO A 271 20.79 6.60 18.33
N GLY A 272 20.83 6.43 17.00
CA GLY A 272 21.18 5.15 16.36
C GLY A 272 19.99 4.32 15.84
N SER A 273 18.75 4.73 16.09
CA SER A 273 17.56 4.09 15.52
C SER A 273 17.41 4.46 14.04
N SER A 274 17.96 3.64 13.14
CA SER A 274 17.70 3.78 11.72
C SER A 274 16.56 2.85 11.32
N ALA A 275 15.38 3.38 11.03
CA ALA A 275 14.42 2.66 10.21
C ALA A 275 15.04 2.52 8.81
N ARG A 276 15.27 1.28 8.36
CA ARG A 276 15.97 1.00 7.12
C ARG A 276 14.94 0.88 5.99
N THR A 277 14.81 1.90 5.15
CA THR A 277 14.18 1.76 3.83
C THR A 277 15.21 1.20 2.83
N PRO A 278 14.86 0.19 2.02
CA PRO A 278 15.69 -0.15 0.88
C PRO A 278 15.70 1.06 -0.06
N ALA A 279 16.89 1.54 -0.42
CA ALA A 279 17.05 2.68 -1.31
C ALA A 279 16.30 2.45 -2.63
N PRO A 280 15.63 3.47 -3.19
CA PRO A 280 15.01 3.35 -4.50
C PRO A 280 16.08 3.05 -5.55
N THR A 281 16.01 1.88 -6.18
CA THR A 281 16.84 1.52 -7.33
C THR A 281 16.35 2.25 -8.58
N SER A 282 16.55 3.57 -8.62
CA SER A 282 16.62 4.41 -9.82
C SER A 282 16.65 5.87 -9.39
N ALA A 283 17.85 6.46 -9.28
CA ALA A 283 17.98 7.91 -9.23
C ALA A 283 17.83 8.47 -10.67
N PRO A 284 16.93 9.44 -10.94
CA PRO A 284 17.13 10.30 -12.08
C PRO A 284 18.34 11.20 -11.78
N HIS A 285 19.16 11.42 -12.80
CA HIS A 285 20.34 12.27 -12.72
C HIS A 285 20.00 13.66 -12.16
N GLY A 286 20.79 14.12 -11.18
CA GLY A 286 20.93 15.53 -10.83
C GLY A 286 19.97 16.06 -9.77
N ALA A 287 20.23 15.76 -8.49
CA ALA A 287 19.85 16.65 -7.40
C ALA A 287 20.91 16.59 -6.30
N THR A 288 21.74 17.62 -6.24
CA THR A 288 22.80 17.81 -5.26
C THR A 288 22.19 17.94 -3.87
N THR A 289 22.34 16.92 -3.03
CA THR A 289 21.99 17.02 -1.60
C THR A 289 22.91 18.03 -0.91
N ARG A 290 22.36 19.21 -0.57
CA ARG A 290 23.01 20.15 0.37
C ARG A 290 23.02 19.52 1.76
N ARG A 291 24.17 19.01 2.16
CA ARG A 291 24.45 18.50 3.51
C ARG A 291 24.70 19.70 4.44
N SER A 292 23.71 20.10 5.24
CA SER A 292 23.91 21.13 6.27
C SER A 292 24.59 20.51 7.50
N ALA A 293 25.92 20.43 7.47
CA ALA A 293 26.71 20.16 8.65
C ALA A 293 27.10 21.49 9.32
N ARG A 294 26.35 21.95 10.33
CA ARG A 294 26.85 22.95 11.27
C ARG A 294 27.59 22.23 12.39
N ARG A 295 28.91 22.14 12.22
CA ARG A 295 29.87 21.64 13.22
C ARG A 295 30.25 22.81 14.12
N SER A 296 29.76 22.83 15.36
CA SER A 296 30.25 23.76 16.38
C SER A 296 31.29 23.04 17.24
N SER A 297 32.57 23.34 17.01
CA SER A 297 33.65 23.13 17.99
C SER A 297 34.95 23.78 17.49
N ARG A 298 35.34 24.89 18.10
CA ARG A 298 36.76 25.23 18.23
C ARG A 298 36.98 26.05 19.49
N ALA A 299 37.60 25.43 20.48
CA ALA A 299 38.26 26.08 21.59
C ALA A 299 39.65 26.57 21.14
N MET A 300 40.05 27.78 21.51
CA MET A 300 41.45 28.16 21.73
C MET A 300 41.54 29.19 22.85
N SER A 301 42.54 28.99 23.69
CA SER A 301 42.75 29.56 25.01
C SER A 301 43.53 30.89 24.99
N SER A 302 43.07 31.88 25.79
CA SER A 302 43.82 32.77 26.73
C SER A 302 44.96 33.72 26.24
N PRO A 303 45.49 34.68 27.06
CA PRO A 303 44.86 35.80 27.80
C PRO A 303 45.56 37.17 27.54
N ARG A 304 44.93 38.31 27.91
CA ARG A 304 45.58 39.47 28.61
C ARG A 304 44.66 40.70 28.79
N SER A 305 44.45 41.03 30.06
CA SER A 305 44.49 42.34 30.75
C SER A 305 44.05 43.66 30.08
N ARG A 306 43.20 44.38 30.84
CA ARG A 306 43.09 45.85 31.06
C ARG A 306 42.50 46.70 29.92
N ALA A 307 41.32 47.27 30.18
CA ALA A 307 41.18 48.70 30.51
C ALA A 307 39.78 49.02 31.05
N ARG A 308 39.75 49.81 32.12
CA ARG A 308 38.57 50.42 32.72
C ARG A 308 38.07 51.54 31.80
N THR A 309 36.75 51.71 31.66
CA THR A 309 36.15 53.04 31.78
C THR A 309 34.72 52.96 32.27
N SER A 310 34.51 53.63 33.39
CA SER A 310 33.23 53.92 34.03
C SER A 310 32.44 54.90 33.17
N CYS A 311 31.13 54.69 33.04
CA CYS A 311 30.20 55.82 33.03
C CYS A 311 28.89 55.39 33.70
N ALA A 312 28.79 55.74 34.99
CA ALA A 312 27.53 55.79 35.69
C ALA A 312 26.74 57.02 35.21
N ARG A 313 25.47 56.82 34.81
CA ARG A 313 24.42 57.81 35.06
C ARG A 313 23.09 57.11 35.33
N THR A 314 22.83 57.06 36.63
CA THR A 314 21.57 57.07 37.33
C THR A 314 20.42 57.74 36.55
N CYS A 315 19.30 57.04 36.42
CA CYS A 315 17.98 57.64 36.62
C CYS A 315 17.06 56.59 37.25
N ARG A 316 16.79 56.77 38.55
CA ARG A 316 15.73 56.09 39.30
C ARG A 316 14.43 56.87 39.16
N SER A 317 13.32 56.16 39.01
CA SER A 317 11.97 56.41 39.58
C SER A 317 10.93 55.89 38.59
N ARG A 318 9.84 55.19 38.95
CA ARG A 318 9.26 54.70 40.20
C ARG A 318 8.27 53.58 39.79
N CYS A 319 8.03 52.62 40.68
CA CYS A 319 6.95 51.65 40.59
C CYS A 319 5.57 52.32 40.72
N SER A 320 4.60 51.91 39.87
CA SER A 320 3.19 51.44 40.09
C SER A 320 2.29 52.07 41.20
N PRO A 321 0.96 51.78 41.30
CA PRO A 321 0.04 51.03 40.42
C PRO A 321 -1.41 51.63 40.27
N ARG A 322 -2.24 50.95 39.47
CA ARG A 322 -3.72 50.78 39.56
C ARG A 322 -4.63 52.03 39.67
N ARG A 323 -5.42 52.26 38.61
CA ARG A 323 -6.88 51.98 38.53
C ARG A 323 -7.28 51.91 37.06
#